data_AF-A0A4Q2LZE4-F1
#
_entry.id   AF-A0A4Q2LZE4-F1
#
_cell.length_a   1.000
_cell.length_b   1.000
_cell.length_c   1.000
_cell.angle_alpha   90.00
_cell.angle_beta   90.00
_cell.angle_gamma   90.00
#
_symmetry.space_group_name_H-M   'P 1'
#
loop_
_entity.id
_entity.type
_entity.pdbx_description
1 polymer ?
#
loop_
_entity_poly.entity_id
_entity_poly.type
_entity_poly.pdbx_seq_one_letter_code
_entity_poly.pdbx_strand_id
1 'polypeptide(L)'
;MNTGTEQTSSGHLLIDLAEQDKLHILHPGQIIAYKGSPSGREDRVMDLAGVYRKRRWIRAAISGPSQLLLGLPGGCRLHTVPIGTDSNLLFNFRNVLFFSEGITMQSRVQSIKNAMITKDWVRMKFSGPGHIGVIASGWMESIQLSPDTPLYVDAGALIAYPENARLKLSVYGNTLASQHMKMQWELRGSGPVLIQTGAVDAQFESQMRQDGLIRRTLREVLPFGGVFIK
;
A
#
# COMPACT_ATOMS: atom_id res chain seq x y z
N MET A 1 -27.90 2.35 -1.00
CA MET A 1 -26.48 2.10 -1.33
C MET A 1 -25.68 2.35 -0.06
N ASN A 2 -25.31 1.28 0.65
CA ASN A 2 -24.54 1.39 1.89
C ASN A 2 -23.05 1.54 1.54
N THR A 3 -22.54 2.76 1.61
CA THR A 3 -21.11 3.06 1.62
C THR A 3 -20.57 2.66 2.98
N GLY A 4 -19.75 1.60 3.01
CA GLY A 4 -19.09 1.12 4.21
C GLY A 4 -18.24 2.20 4.87
N THR A 5 -18.29 2.24 6.19
CA THR A 5 -17.48 3.08 7.06
C THR A 5 -15.99 2.81 6.84
N GLU A 6 -15.32 3.62 6.01
CA GLU A 6 -13.86 3.70 5.97
C GLU A 6 -13.36 4.40 7.25
N GLN A 7 -12.74 3.63 8.14
CA GLN A 7 -12.11 4.18 9.33
C GLN A 7 -10.90 5.03 8.93
N THR A 8 -11.08 6.35 9.07
CA THR A 8 -10.03 7.38 9.03
C THR A 8 -9.09 7.21 10.22
N SER A 9 -8.07 6.36 10.13
CA SER A 9 -6.97 6.37 11.08
C SER A 9 -5.74 7.03 10.45
N SER A 10 -5.49 8.29 10.82
CA SER A 10 -4.29 8.99 10.39
C SER A 10 -3.10 8.56 11.25
N GLY A 11 -2.13 7.88 10.64
CA GLY A 11 -0.80 7.63 11.22
C GLY A 11 -0.66 6.46 12.19
N HIS A 12 -1.75 5.84 12.63
CA HIS A 12 -1.71 4.63 13.45
C HIS A 12 -2.97 3.77 13.28
N LEU A 13 -2.95 2.56 13.81
CA LEU A 13 -4.08 1.63 13.84
C LEU A 13 -4.13 0.94 15.21
N LEU A 14 -5.31 0.92 15.82
CA LEU A 14 -5.60 0.10 16.98
C LEU A 14 -6.33 -1.17 16.52
N ILE A 15 -5.82 -2.35 16.87
CA ILE A 15 -6.45 -3.63 16.57
C ILE A 15 -6.77 -4.32 17.89
N ASP A 16 -8.03 -4.74 18.04
CA ASP A 16 -8.51 -5.60 19.11
C ASP A 16 -8.71 -7.02 18.56
N LEU A 17 -8.14 -8.02 19.24
CA LEU A 17 -8.28 -9.44 18.92
C LEU A 17 -9.01 -10.14 20.07
N ALA A 18 -10.10 -10.82 19.77
CA ALA A 18 -10.83 -11.69 20.69
C ALA A 18 -10.11 -13.03 20.88
N GLU A 19 -10.56 -13.85 21.83
CA GLU A 19 -9.88 -15.09 22.28
C GLU A 19 -9.56 -16.10 21.16
N GLN A 20 -10.33 -16.13 20.08
CA GLN A 20 -10.11 -17.03 18.94
C GLN A 20 -9.48 -16.34 17.73
N ASP A 21 -9.31 -15.02 17.79
CA ASP A 21 -8.76 -14.26 16.68
C ASP A 21 -7.26 -14.49 16.57
N LYS A 22 -6.82 -14.69 15.33
CA LYS A 22 -5.40 -14.75 14.98
C LYS A 22 -5.12 -13.85 13.78
N LEU A 23 -4.02 -13.13 13.88
CA LEU A 23 -3.58 -12.16 12.88
C LEU A 23 -2.09 -12.35 12.60
N HIS A 24 -1.71 -12.34 11.33
CA HIS A 24 -0.32 -12.41 10.90
C HIS A 24 0.13 -11.03 10.42
N ILE A 25 1.08 -10.41 11.12
CA ILE A 25 1.65 -9.10 10.80
C ILE A 25 2.95 -9.28 10.02
N LEU A 26 3.01 -8.72 8.80
CA LEU A 26 4.16 -8.81 7.90
C LEU A 26 5.23 -7.75 8.17
N HIS A 27 4.87 -6.69 8.91
CA HIS A 27 5.78 -5.64 9.33
C HIS A 27 5.80 -5.50 10.86
N PRO A 28 6.35 -6.48 11.61
CA PRO A 28 6.30 -6.49 13.07
C PRO A 28 7.00 -5.29 13.72
N GLY A 29 7.95 -4.65 13.03
CA GLY A 29 8.57 -3.41 13.48
C GLY A 29 7.64 -2.19 13.51
N GLN A 30 6.42 -2.29 12.98
CA GLN A 30 5.39 -1.25 13.11
C GLN A 30 4.59 -1.38 14.41
N ILE A 31 4.75 -2.46 15.19
CA ILE A 31 4.08 -2.59 16.49
C ILE A 31 4.71 -1.62 17.48
N ILE A 32 3.95 -0.59 17.86
CA ILE A 32 4.35 0.42 18.84
C ILE A 32 4.01 -0.06 20.25
N ALA A 33 2.84 -0.67 20.43
CA ALA A 33 2.41 -1.22 21.71
C ALA A 33 1.64 -2.53 21.53
N TYR A 34 1.76 -3.41 22.52
CA TYR A 34 1.04 -4.67 22.61
C TYR A 34 0.54 -4.86 24.04
N LYS A 35 -0.73 -5.21 24.19
CA LYS A 35 -1.38 -5.53 25.46
C LYS A 35 -2.02 -6.91 25.35
N GLY A 36 -1.48 -7.89 26.07
CA GLY A 36 -1.94 -9.28 26.06
C GLY A 36 -0.92 -10.20 26.71
N SER A 37 -1.19 -11.51 26.70
CA SER A 37 -0.21 -12.50 27.15
C SER A 37 1.06 -12.42 26.28
N PRO A 38 2.28 -12.47 26.86
CA PRO A 38 3.51 -12.57 26.08
C PRO A 38 3.54 -13.77 25.13
N SER A 39 2.91 -14.89 25.52
CA SER A 39 2.77 -16.08 24.67
C SER A 39 1.80 -15.92 23.50
N GLY A 40 1.04 -14.81 23.46
CA GLY A 40 0.14 -14.47 22.37
C GLY A 40 0.86 -13.96 21.11
N ARG A 41 2.19 -13.82 21.12
CA ARG A 41 3.00 -13.44 19.96
C ARG A 41 4.04 -14.51 19.64
N GLU A 42 4.12 -14.89 18.37
CA GLU A 42 5.17 -15.77 17.86
C GLU A 42 5.75 -15.21 16.54
N ASP A 43 7.05 -14.94 16.52
CA ASP A 43 7.73 -14.42 15.33
C ASP A 43 8.39 -15.55 14.53
N ARG A 44 8.17 -15.56 13.22
CA ARG A 44 8.73 -16.56 12.30
C ARG A 44 9.46 -15.89 11.15
N VAL A 45 10.61 -16.44 10.77
CA VAL A 45 11.31 -16.04 9.56
C VAL A 45 10.51 -16.52 8.34
N MET A 46 10.35 -15.63 7.37
CA MET A 46 9.70 -15.93 6.12
C MET A 46 10.73 -16.34 5.06
N ASP A 47 10.42 -17.42 4.34
CA ASP A 47 11.14 -17.79 3.13
C ASP A 47 10.46 -17.15 1.91
N LEU A 48 10.86 -15.91 1.61
CA LEU A 48 10.45 -15.23 0.38
C LEU A 48 11.42 -15.62 -0.73
N ALA A 49 11.02 -16.59 -1.56
CA ALA A 49 11.78 -17.10 -2.68
C ALA A 49 12.44 -15.97 -3.49
N GLY A 50 13.77 -15.85 -3.39
CA GLY A 50 14.56 -14.94 -4.22
C GLY A 50 14.70 -13.49 -3.75
N VAL A 51 14.15 -13.07 -2.61
CA VAL A 51 14.31 -11.68 -2.11
C VAL A 51 15.36 -11.59 -1.00
N TYR A 52 16.45 -10.88 -1.32
CA TYR A 52 17.39 -10.30 -0.36
C TYR A 52 18.04 -11.29 0.63
N ARG A 53 19.01 -12.08 0.15
CA ARG A 53 19.92 -12.91 1.01
C ARG A 53 20.55 -12.18 2.22
N LYS A 54 20.45 -10.84 2.32
CA LYS A 54 21.00 -10.05 3.43
C LYS A 54 20.00 -9.66 4.52
N ARG A 55 18.67 -9.78 4.32
CA ARG A 55 17.67 -9.42 5.36
C ARG A 55 16.60 -10.50 5.47
N ARG A 56 16.61 -11.22 6.60
CA ARG A 56 15.55 -12.17 6.96
C ARG A 56 14.28 -11.37 7.24
N TRP A 57 13.23 -11.60 6.44
CA TRP A 57 11.92 -11.03 6.72
C TRP A 57 11.26 -11.82 7.84
N ILE A 58 10.64 -11.11 8.77
CA ILE A 58 9.99 -11.70 9.94
C ILE A 58 8.51 -11.38 9.88
N ARG A 59 7.68 -12.38 10.16
CA ARG A 59 6.24 -12.25 10.38
C ARG A 59 5.95 -12.51 11.84
N ALA A 60 5.11 -11.70 12.46
CA ALA A 60 4.57 -11.97 13.79
C ALA A 60 3.17 -12.58 13.66
N ALA A 61 2.95 -13.75 14.26
CA ALA A 61 1.62 -14.27 14.51
C ALA A 61 1.15 -13.76 15.87
N ILE A 62 0.01 -13.07 15.91
CA ILE A 62 -0.61 -12.56 17.13
C ILE A 62 -1.93 -13.30 17.36
N SER A 63 -2.13 -13.79 18.57
CA SER A 63 -3.37 -14.42 19.03
C SER A 63 -4.06 -13.53 20.07
N GLY A 64 -5.38 -13.53 20.07
CA GLY A 64 -6.14 -12.90 21.15
C GLY A 64 -6.27 -13.80 22.40
N PRO A 65 -6.84 -13.27 23.50
CA PRO A 65 -7.30 -11.89 23.62
C PRO A 65 -6.12 -10.91 23.75
N SER A 66 -6.06 -9.92 22.87
CA SER A 66 -4.98 -8.93 22.87
C SER A 66 -5.36 -7.65 22.13
N GLN A 67 -4.58 -6.59 22.36
CA GLN A 67 -4.72 -5.30 21.67
C GLN A 67 -3.36 -4.84 21.16
N LEU A 68 -3.32 -4.32 19.93
CA LEU A 68 -2.11 -3.88 19.24
C LEU A 68 -2.28 -2.44 18.79
N LEU A 69 -1.25 -1.61 19.00
CA LEU A 69 -1.10 -0.32 18.37
C LEU A 69 -0.02 -0.41 17.29
N LEU A 70 -0.39 -0.23 16.04
CA LEU A 70 0.52 -0.18 14.89
C LEU A 70 0.74 1.25 14.43
N GLY A 71 1.99 1.62 14.16
CA GLY A 71 2.31 2.83 13.42
C GLY A 71 2.05 2.65 11.92
N LEU A 72 1.58 3.70 11.26
CA LEU A 72 1.52 3.77 9.80
C LEU A 72 2.49 4.85 9.31
N PRO A 73 3.15 4.66 8.16
CA PRO A 73 3.93 5.73 7.54
C PRO A 73 3.05 6.97 7.30
N GLY A 74 3.67 8.16 7.38
CA GLY A 74 2.95 9.42 7.17
C GLY A 74 2.27 9.48 5.80
N GLY A 75 1.01 9.93 5.77
CA GLY A 75 0.21 10.02 4.55
C GLY A 75 -0.33 8.67 4.05
N CYS A 76 0.00 7.56 4.70
CA CYS A 76 -0.56 6.26 4.36
C CYS A 76 -1.85 5.95 5.13
N ARG A 77 -2.69 5.12 4.51
CA ARG A 77 -3.96 4.64 5.05
C ARG A 77 -4.04 3.12 4.97
N LEU A 78 -4.79 2.53 5.90
CA LEU A 78 -5.13 1.12 5.86
C LEU A 78 -6.41 0.92 5.06
N HIS A 79 -6.39 -0.05 4.16
CA HIS A 79 -7.54 -0.60 3.47
C HIS A 79 -7.64 -2.08 3.77
N THR A 80 -8.84 -2.56 4.10
CA THR A 80 -9.08 -3.98 4.32
C THR A 80 -9.61 -4.59 3.03
N VAL A 81 -8.92 -5.60 2.50
CA VAL A 81 -9.31 -6.31 1.27
C VAL A 81 -9.77 -7.72 1.63
N PRO A 82 -11.01 -8.10 1.33
CA PRO A 82 -11.47 -9.47 1.51
C PRO A 82 -10.76 -10.38 0.49
N ILE A 83 -10.28 -11.52 0.96
CA ILE A 83 -9.68 -12.56 0.15
C ILE A 83 -10.60 -13.77 0.18
N GLY A 84 -10.95 -14.26 -1.00
CA GLY A 84 -11.69 -15.51 -1.20
C GLY A 84 -10.77 -16.66 -1.60
N THR A 85 -11.35 -17.85 -1.73
CA THR A 85 -10.66 -19.04 -2.26
C THR A 85 -10.12 -18.81 -3.67
N ASP A 86 -10.87 -18.08 -4.49
CA ASP A 86 -10.57 -17.86 -5.90
C ASP A 86 -9.86 -16.52 -6.16
N SER A 87 -9.31 -15.90 -5.10
CA SER A 87 -8.52 -14.69 -5.23
C SER A 87 -7.35 -14.91 -6.19
N ASN A 88 -7.32 -14.10 -7.24
CA ASN A 88 -6.30 -14.14 -8.26
C ASN A 88 -5.37 -12.91 -8.22
N LEU A 89 -5.39 -12.13 -7.14
CA LEU A 89 -4.61 -10.90 -7.05
C LEU A 89 -3.19 -11.18 -6.55
N LEU A 90 -2.24 -10.51 -7.21
CA LEU A 90 -0.83 -10.44 -6.84
C LEU A 90 -0.54 -9.07 -6.22
N PHE A 91 -0.16 -9.06 -4.95
CA PHE A 91 0.10 -7.85 -4.18
C PHE A 91 1.59 -7.55 -4.12
N ASN A 92 1.95 -6.27 -4.07
CA ASN A 92 3.26 -5.85 -3.58
C ASN A 92 3.35 -6.21 -2.09
N PHE A 93 4.34 -7.01 -1.70
CA PHE A 93 4.55 -7.39 -0.30
C PHE A 93 4.66 -6.18 0.63
N ARG A 94 5.31 -5.09 0.17
CA ARG A 94 5.52 -3.88 0.97
C ARG A 94 4.25 -3.13 1.32
N ASN A 95 3.17 -3.39 0.59
CA ASN A 95 1.88 -2.78 0.83
C ASN A 95 1.00 -3.64 1.74
N VAL A 96 1.40 -4.84 2.15
CA VAL A 96 0.56 -5.69 3.00
C VAL A 96 1.06 -5.64 4.44
N LEU A 97 0.22 -5.12 5.34
CA LEU A 97 0.54 -4.99 6.76
C LEU A 97 0.22 -6.27 7.53
N PHE A 98 -0.95 -6.85 7.28
CA PHE A 98 -1.40 -8.05 7.97
C PHE A 98 -2.31 -8.91 7.10
N PHE A 99 -2.54 -10.15 7.53
CA PHE A 99 -3.62 -11.00 7.04
C PHE A 99 -4.22 -11.84 8.19
N SER A 100 -5.51 -12.13 8.10
CA SER A 100 -6.22 -12.94 9.10
C SER A 100 -5.88 -14.43 9.00
N GLU A 101 -6.21 -15.19 10.03
CA GLU A 101 -6.25 -16.65 9.94
C GLU A 101 -7.13 -17.13 8.77
N GLY A 102 -6.84 -18.32 8.24
CA GLY A 102 -7.52 -18.88 7.07
C GLY A 102 -6.92 -18.47 5.72
N ILE A 103 -6.08 -17.43 5.71
CA ILE A 103 -5.34 -17.02 4.52
C ILE A 103 -4.00 -17.75 4.41
N THR A 104 -3.78 -18.32 3.23
CA THR A 104 -2.49 -18.81 2.78
C THR A 104 -1.81 -17.76 1.91
N MET A 105 -0.48 -17.71 1.99
CA MET A 105 0.32 -16.72 1.30
C MET A 105 1.41 -17.43 0.49
N GLN A 106 1.51 -17.10 -0.79
CA GLN A 106 2.45 -17.71 -1.73
C GLN A 106 3.27 -16.63 -2.46
N SER A 107 4.58 -16.82 -2.52
CA SER A 107 5.49 -15.95 -3.26
C SER A 107 5.42 -16.26 -4.76
N ARG A 108 5.30 -15.22 -5.59
CA ARG A 108 5.39 -15.29 -7.06
C ARG A 108 6.55 -14.43 -7.54
N VAL A 109 7.57 -15.08 -8.08
CA VAL A 109 8.75 -14.41 -8.65
C VAL A 109 8.38 -13.80 -10.00
N GLN A 110 8.67 -12.51 -10.17
CA GLN A 110 8.49 -11.83 -11.45
C GLN A 110 9.63 -12.13 -12.42
N SER A 111 9.42 -11.89 -13.72
CA SER A 111 10.48 -12.02 -14.72
C SER A 111 11.63 -11.03 -14.44
N ILE A 112 12.86 -11.45 -14.73
CA ILE A 112 14.10 -10.69 -14.44
C ILE A 112 14.07 -9.28 -15.06
N LYS A 113 13.54 -9.13 -16.29
CA LYS A 113 13.46 -7.84 -17.00
C LYS A 113 12.63 -6.81 -16.23
N ASN A 114 11.51 -7.26 -15.66
CA ASN A 114 10.59 -6.41 -14.91
C ASN A 114 11.17 -6.08 -13.53
N ALA A 115 11.73 -7.08 -12.85
CA ALA A 115 12.22 -6.95 -11.48
C ALA A 115 13.48 -6.07 -11.34
N MET A 116 14.36 -6.05 -12.34
CA MET A 116 15.57 -5.22 -12.31
C MET A 116 15.25 -3.72 -12.34
N ILE A 117 14.15 -3.33 -13.01
CA ILE A 117 13.77 -1.93 -13.18
C ILE A 117 12.97 -1.44 -11.97
N THR A 118 11.99 -2.21 -11.51
CA THR A 118 11.12 -1.81 -10.38
C THR A 118 11.70 -2.14 -9.02
N LYS A 119 12.78 -2.93 -8.96
CA LYS A 119 13.38 -3.48 -7.73
C LYS A 119 12.41 -4.36 -6.92
N ASP A 120 11.30 -4.78 -7.52
CA ASP A 120 10.27 -5.63 -6.92
C ASP A 120 10.28 -7.01 -7.60
N TRP A 121 11.03 -7.93 -6.99
CA TRP A 121 11.30 -9.26 -7.55
C TRP A 121 10.21 -10.28 -7.24
N VAL A 122 9.38 -10.01 -6.22
CA VAL A 122 8.36 -10.93 -5.72
C VAL A 122 7.06 -10.20 -5.48
N ARG A 123 5.96 -10.81 -5.91
CA ARG A 123 4.59 -10.47 -5.52
C ARG A 123 4.03 -11.57 -4.63
N MET A 124 3.06 -11.23 -3.81
CA MET A 124 2.38 -12.18 -2.94
C MET A 124 1.00 -12.49 -3.48
N LYS A 125 0.69 -13.78 -3.61
CA LYS A 125 -0.67 -14.25 -3.79
C LYS A 125 -1.22 -14.63 -2.41
N PHE A 126 -2.44 -14.18 -2.13
CA PHE A 126 -3.20 -14.58 -0.95
C PHE A 126 -4.43 -15.37 -1.38
N SER A 127 -4.67 -16.51 -0.73
CA SER A 127 -5.78 -17.43 -1.04
C SER A 127 -6.39 -17.99 0.24
N GLY A 128 -7.71 -18.16 0.25
CA GLY A 128 -8.48 -18.64 1.40
C GLY A 128 -9.38 -17.55 1.97
N PRO A 129 -10.40 -17.92 2.76
CA PRO A 129 -11.33 -16.94 3.32
C PRO A 129 -10.63 -16.09 4.38
N GLY A 130 -10.74 -14.78 4.26
CA GLY A 130 -10.23 -13.86 5.27
C GLY A 130 -10.08 -12.44 4.76
N HIS A 131 -9.27 -11.67 5.46
CA HIS A 131 -8.96 -10.29 5.10
C HIS A 131 -7.46 -10.03 5.15
N ILE A 132 -6.99 -9.19 4.24
CA ILE A 132 -5.66 -8.60 4.32
C ILE A 132 -5.78 -7.10 4.59
N GLY A 133 -4.88 -6.60 5.42
CA GLY A 133 -4.68 -5.17 5.65
C GLY A 133 -3.64 -4.63 4.67
N VAL A 134 -4.06 -3.77 3.76
CA VAL A 134 -3.24 -3.14 2.74
C VAL A 134 -2.97 -1.69 3.12
N ILE A 135 -1.72 -1.26 3.09
CA ILE A 135 -1.32 0.12 3.26
C ILE A 135 -1.15 0.77 1.88
N ALA A 136 -1.85 1.88 1.66
CA ALA A 136 -1.70 2.72 0.48
C ALA A 136 -1.24 4.12 0.90
N SER A 137 -0.36 4.75 0.13
CA SER A 137 -0.15 6.20 0.23
C SER A 137 -1.40 6.91 -0.30
N GLY A 138 -2.04 7.75 0.51
CA GLY A 138 -3.34 8.33 0.16
C GLY A 138 -4.46 7.28 0.17
N TRP A 139 -5.32 7.31 -0.84
CA TRP A 139 -6.43 6.35 -1.00
C TRP A 139 -6.04 5.19 -1.91
N MET A 140 -6.78 4.08 -1.79
CA MET A 140 -6.69 2.95 -2.70
C MET A 140 -7.89 2.91 -3.63
N GLU A 141 -7.63 2.89 -4.93
CA GLU A 141 -8.65 2.83 -5.97
C GLU A 141 -8.58 1.52 -6.74
N SER A 142 -9.73 1.08 -7.25
CA SER A 142 -9.84 -0.12 -8.08
C SER A 142 -10.23 0.23 -9.51
N ILE A 143 -9.45 -0.25 -10.47
CA ILE A 143 -9.73 -0.08 -11.90
C ILE A 143 -9.83 -1.46 -12.55
N GLN A 144 -10.92 -1.69 -13.29
CA GLN A 144 -11.14 -2.95 -13.98
C GLN A 144 -10.28 -3.02 -15.26
N LEU A 145 -9.57 -4.14 -15.44
CA LEU A 145 -8.82 -4.39 -16.68
C LEU A 145 -9.73 -4.80 -17.84
N SER A 146 -9.26 -4.46 -19.03
CA SER A 146 -9.77 -4.93 -20.31
C SER A 146 -8.69 -5.73 -21.04
N PRO A 147 -9.04 -6.81 -21.77
CA PRO A 147 -8.12 -7.48 -22.68
C PRO A 147 -7.72 -6.56 -23.86
N ASP A 148 -8.67 -5.76 -24.34
CA ASP A 148 -8.56 -5.00 -25.59
C ASP A 148 -8.05 -3.58 -25.39
N THR A 149 -8.32 -2.99 -24.22
CA THR A 149 -7.89 -1.63 -23.87
C THR A 149 -6.79 -1.67 -22.81
N PRO A 150 -5.59 -1.14 -23.11
CA PRO A 150 -4.51 -1.12 -22.13
C PRO A 150 -4.82 -0.10 -21.03
N LEU A 151 -4.53 -0.47 -19.79
CA LEU A 151 -4.45 0.44 -18.66
C LEU A 151 -2.99 0.80 -18.41
N TYR A 152 -2.68 2.08 -18.32
CA TYR A 152 -1.35 2.57 -17.92
C TYR A 152 -1.38 3.04 -16.47
N VAL A 153 -0.52 2.48 -15.63
CA VAL A 153 -0.42 2.81 -14.20
C VAL A 153 1.02 3.13 -13.85
N ASP A 154 1.27 4.19 -13.08
CA ASP A 154 2.60 4.50 -12.57
C ASP A 154 3.17 3.28 -11.84
N ALA A 155 4.41 2.89 -12.19
CA ALA A 155 5.05 1.71 -11.63
C ALA A 155 5.10 1.72 -10.09
N GLY A 156 5.22 2.91 -9.47
CA GLY A 156 5.21 3.10 -8.03
C GLY A 156 3.83 3.19 -7.39
N ALA A 157 2.77 3.34 -8.18
CA ALA A 157 1.39 3.40 -7.69
C ALA A 157 0.69 2.02 -7.70
N LEU A 158 1.24 1.01 -8.37
CA LEU A 158 0.62 -0.30 -8.55
C LEU A 158 0.76 -1.19 -7.29
N ILE A 159 -0.34 -1.33 -6.53
CA ILE A 159 -0.41 -2.17 -5.34
C ILE A 159 -0.65 -3.64 -5.71
N ALA A 160 -1.71 -3.91 -6.49
CA ALA A 160 -2.08 -5.28 -6.85
C ALA A 160 -2.69 -5.39 -8.24
N TYR A 161 -2.58 -6.57 -8.85
CA TYR A 161 -3.16 -6.87 -10.16
C TYR A 161 -3.43 -8.38 -10.32
N PRO A 162 -4.29 -8.81 -11.26
CA PRO A 162 -4.58 -10.23 -11.48
C PRO A 162 -3.36 -11.03 -11.97
N GLU A 163 -3.13 -12.23 -11.45
CA GLU A 163 -1.98 -13.09 -11.78
C GLU A 163 -1.88 -13.40 -13.28
N ASN A 164 -3.02 -13.47 -13.97
CA ASN A 164 -3.11 -13.73 -15.41
C ASN A 164 -3.07 -12.46 -16.28
N ALA A 165 -2.92 -11.27 -15.69
CA ALA A 165 -2.77 -10.04 -16.44
C ALA A 165 -1.42 -10.01 -17.18
N ARG A 166 -1.42 -9.41 -18.38
CA ARG A 166 -0.21 -9.15 -19.15
C ARG A 166 0.35 -7.79 -18.75
N LEU A 167 1.61 -7.77 -18.33
CA LEU A 167 2.30 -6.56 -17.88
C LEU A 167 3.52 -6.28 -18.74
N LYS A 168 3.66 -5.02 -19.17
CA LYS A 168 4.84 -4.51 -19.87
C LYS A 168 5.22 -3.14 -19.30
N LEU A 169 6.51 -2.92 -19.07
CA LEU A 169 6.99 -1.58 -18.76
C LEU A 169 6.98 -0.71 -20.02
N SER A 170 6.39 0.48 -19.92
CA SER A 170 6.20 1.37 -21.05
C SER A 170 6.09 2.83 -20.62
N VAL A 171 6.02 3.67 -21.64
CA VAL A 171 5.59 5.08 -21.61
C VAL A 171 4.47 5.22 -22.65
N TYR A 172 3.67 6.27 -22.58
CA TYR A 172 2.59 6.52 -23.53
C TYR A 172 2.55 7.98 -23.97
N GLY A 173 1.77 8.28 -25.01
CA GLY A 173 1.66 9.63 -25.58
C GLY A 173 2.75 9.94 -26.61
N ASN A 174 2.91 11.24 -26.91
CA ASN A 174 3.92 11.72 -27.85
C ASN A 174 5.34 11.71 -27.24
N THR A 175 6.35 12.06 -28.05
CA THR A 175 7.74 12.08 -27.62
C THR A 175 7.97 12.95 -26.37
N LEU A 176 7.36 14.13 -26.32
CA LEU A 176 7.49 15.03 -25.17
C LEU A 176 6.91 14.40 -23.90
N ALA A 177 5.70 13.84 -23.96
CA ALA A 177 5.09 13.13 -22.84
C ALA A 177 5.98 11.97 -22.37
N SER A 178 6.52 11.17 -23.31
CA SER A 178 7.37 10.03 -22.99
C SER A 178 8.69 10.39 -22.29
N GLN A 179 9.23 11.59 -22.56
CA GLN A 179 10.48 12.08 -21.96
C GLN A 179 10.29 12.62 -20.54
N HIS A 180 9.09 13.11 -20.22
CA HIS A 180 8.79 13.75 -18.93
C HIS A 180 7.92 12.89 -18.00
N MET A 181 7.51 11.69 -18.42
CA MET A 181 6.71 10.81 -17.58
C MET A 181 7.55 9.80 -16.80
N LYS A 182 7.03 9.42 -15.63
CA LYS A 182 7.50 8.25 -14.89
C LYS A 182 7.21 6.98 -15.68
N MET A 183 8.01 5.94 -15.44
CA MET A 183 7.75 4.62 -16.00
C MET A 183 6.37 4.10 -15.60
N GLN A 184 5.65 3.56 -16.58
CA GLN A 184 4.32 3.01 -16.41
C GLN A 184 4.34 1.50 -16.60
N TRP A 185 3.41 0.81 -15.95
CA TRP A 185 2.95 -0.50 -16.35
C TRP A 185 1.84 -0.34 -17.37
N GLU A 186 2.00 -0.90 -18.57
CA GLU A 186 0.90 -1.26 -19.45
C GLU A 186 0.33 -2.60 -18.98
N LEU A 187 -0.94 -2.59 -18.57
CA LEU A 187 -1.67 -3.77 -18.13
C LEU A 187 -2.83 -4.08 -19.08
N ARG A 188 -2.99 -5.37 -19.40
CA ARG A 188 -4.14 -5.91 -20.13
C ARG A 188 -4.60 -7.21 -19.47
N GLY A 189 -5.90 -7.48 -19.47
CA GLY A 189 -6.45 -8.69 -18.90
C GLY A 189 -7.86 -8.52 -18.38
N SER A 190 -8.25 -9.31 -17.39
CA SER A 190 -9.54 -9.21 -16.71
C SER A 190 -9.33 -9.27 -15.21
N GLY A 191 -10.13 -8.52 -14.48
CA GLY A 191 -10.07 -8.40 -13.02
C GLY A 191 -9.63 -7.00 -12.57
N PRO A 192 -9.73 -6.74 -11.27
CA PRO A 192 -9.40 -5.44 -10.71
C PRO A 192 -7.89 -5.25 -10.55
N VAL A 193 -7.44 -4.02 -10.79
CA VAL A 193 -6.11 -3.52 -10.43
C VAL A 193 -6.29 -2.54 -9.28
N LEU A 194 -5.48 -2.68 -8.25
CA LEU A 194 -5.48 -1.80 -7.07
C LEU A 194 -4.31 -0.83 -7.16
N ILE A 195 -4.61 0.45 -7.04
CA ILE A 195 -3.63 1.54 -7.14
C ILE A 195 -3.72 2.46 -5.93
N GLN A 196 -2.59 3.04 -5.54
CA GLN A 196 -2.54 4.10 -4.54
C GLN A 196 -2.55 5.49 -5.21
N THR A 197 -3.26 6.45 -4.63
CA THR A 197 -3.44 7.80 -5.20
C THR A 197 -2.51 8.85 -4.61
N GLY A 198 -1.96 8.60 -3.43
CA GLY A 198 -1.01 9.49 -2.74
C GLY A 198 0.44 9.31 -3.17
N ALA A 199 0.72 8.45 -4.16
CA ALA A 199 2.04 8.36 -4.78
C ALA A 199 2.25 9.53 -5.76
N VAL A 200 2.21 10.76 -5.23
CA VAL A 200 2.34 11.99 -6.01
C VAL A 200 3.79 12.31 -6.31
N ASP A 201 4.02 13.13 -7.33
CA ASP A 201 5.34 13.59 -7.68
C ASP A 201 5.94 14.50 -6.59
N ALA A 202 7.17 14.21 -6.15
CA ALA A 202 7.83 14.96 -5.09
C ALA A 202 8.07 16.42 -5.49
N GLN A 203 8.28 16.68 -6.78
CA GLN A 203 8.38 18.04 -7.31
C GLN A 203 7.05 18.78 -7.15
N PHE A 204 5.93 18.17 -7.55
CA PHE A 204 4.60 18.74 -7.31
C PHE A 204 4.30 18.96 -5.82
N GLU A 205 4.64 18.00 -4.95
CA GLU A 205 4.50 18.19 -3.50
C GLU A 205 5.33 19.39 -2.99
N SER A 206 6.57 19.54 -3.47
CA SER A 206 7.43 20.65 -3.08
C SER A 206 6.89 22.01 -3.52
N GLN A 207 6.31 22.11 -4.72
CA GLN A 207 5.68 23.33 -5.23
C GLN A 207 4.44 23.68 -4.39
N MET A 208 3.60 22.69 -4.08
CA MET A 208 2.45 22.87 -3.19
C MET A 208 2.86 23.30 -1.78
N ARG A 209 3.96 22.78 -1.25
CA ARG A 209 4.48 23.17 0.08
C ARG A 209 5.09 24.58 0.06
N GLN A 210 5.73 25.00 -1.03
CA GLN A 210 6.28 26.35 -1.19
C GLN A 210 5.17 27.41 -1.17
N ASP A 211 4.03 27.17 -1.80
CA ASP A 211 2.86 28.05 -1.72
C ASP A 211 2.34 28.20 -0.28
N GLY A 212 2.41 27.13 0.52
CA GLY A 212 2.04 27.16 1.95
C GLY A 212 3.02 27.94 2.82
N LEU A 213 4.32 27.86 2.53
CA LEU A 213 5.37 28.61 3.24
C LEU A 213 5.33 30.09 2.88
N ILE A 214 5.14 30.45 1.60
CA ILE A 214 5.00 31.84 1.13
C ILE A 214 3.75 32.49 1.74
N ARG A 215 2.64 31.77 1.84
CA ARG A 215 1.43 32.28 2.51
C ARG A 215 1.63 32.47 4.03
N ARG A 216 2.45 31.63 4.68
CA ARG A 216 2.76 31.75 6.11
C ARG A 216 3.67 32.94 6.38
N THR A 217 4.70 33.16 5.56
CA THR A 217 5.57 34.34 5.66
C THR A 217 4.82 35.63 5.30
N LEU A 218 3.94 35.64 4.30
CA LEU A 218 3.10 36.82 4.00
C LEU A 218 2.15 37.19 5.15
N ARG A 219 1.65 36.21 5.91
CA ARG A 219 0.79 36.45 7.08
C ARG A 219 1.58 36.96 8.29
N GLU A 220 2.85 36.57 8.43
CA GLU A 220 3.73 37.05 9.50
C GLU A 220 4.35 38.42 9.19
N VAL A 221 4.51 38.78 7.90
CA VAL A 221 5.14 40.04 7.45
C VAL A 221 4.14 41.17 7.17
N LEU A 222 2.82 40.90 7.17
CA LEU A 222 1.79 41.92 7.12
C LEU A 222 1.12 42.14 8.49
N PRO A 223 1.71 42.95 9.38
CA PRO A 223 0.92 43.64 10.38
C PRO A 223 0.08 44.71 9.66
N PHE A 224 -1.11 45.02 10.16
CA PHE A 224 -1.99 46.12 9.73
C PHE A 224 -2.93 45.85 8.54
N GLY A 225 -3.86 44.90 8.74
CA GLY A 225 -5.24 45.13 8.32
C GLY A 225 -5.99 45.87 9.42
N GLY A 226 -6.06 47.20 9.38
CA GLY A 226 -6.88 47.97 10.32
C GLY A 226 -6.56 49.46 10.43
N VAL A 227 -7.46 50.25 9.84
CA VAL A 227 -7.83 51.63 10.21
C VAL A 227 -6.84 52.77 9.88
N PHE A 228 -7.17 53.54 8.84
CA PHE A 228 -6.98 54.99 8.88
C PHE A 228 -8.36 55.65 8.86
N ILE A 229 -8.73 56.26 10.00
CA ILE A 229 -9.81 57.22 10.14
C ILE A 229 -9.18 58.61 10.00
N LYS A 230 -9.80 59.41 9.11
CA LYS A 230 -9.62 60.83 8.79
C LYS A 230 -8.34 61.26 8.08
#